data_AF-A0A965W519-F1
#
_entry.id   AF-A0A965W519-F1
#
_cell.length_a   1.000
_cell.length_b   1.000
_cell.length_c   1.000
_cell.angle_alpha   90.00
_cell.angle_beta   90.00
_cell.angle_gamma   90.00
#
_symmetry.space_group_name_H-M   'P 1'
#
loop_
_entity.id
_entity.type
_entity.pdbx_description
1 polymer ?
#
loop_
_entity_poly.entity_id
_entity_poly.type
_entity_poly.pdbx_seq_one_letter_code
_entity_poly.pdbx_strand_id
1 'polypeptide(L)'
;MQVAADASLAHSLNAGLIAAKGECVAFIDQHCELIDTNWIEVLLGYLDRASVALVAPLLLDEYGVVHSAGLSLNPEPHHIAHGCLPTDLGPVGMFAIARECFGVSTACVLAKASALRAVGGFSPDYSGRTFDYDLACKLQQHDLHAMVTPLVTVRYLGT
;
A
#
# COMPACT_ATOMS: atom_id res chain seq x y z
N MET A 1 -0.78 -0.71 -24.84
CA MET A 1 -0.28 -2.01 -24.32
C MET A 1 -1.50 -2.79 -23.84
N GLN A 2 -1.98 -3.75 -24.63
CA GLN A 2 -3.08 -4.62 -24.21
C GLN A 2 -2.49 -5.69 -23.28
N VAL A 3 -2.93 -5.68 -22.02
CA VAL A 3 -2.67 -6.78 -21.09
C VAL A 3 -3.64 -7.90 -21.49
N ALA A 4 -3.13 -9.12 -21.69
CA ALA A 4 -3.94 -10.27 -22.09
C ALA A 4 -5.05 -10.56 -21.07
N ALA A 5 -6.21 -11.03 -21.54
CA ALA A 5 -7.45 -11.16 -20.76
C ALA A 5 -7.38 -12.10 -19.53
N ASP A 6 -6.31 -12.89 -19.38
CA ASP A 6 -6.06 -13.81 -18.25
C ASP A 6 -4.84 -13.44 -17.39
N ALA A 7 -4.33 -12.21 -17.49
CA ALA A 7 -3.18 -11.79 -16.70
C ALA A 7 -3.55 -11.58 -15.23
N SER A 8 -2.83 -12.22 -14.30
CA SER A 8 -3.02 -11.99 -12.86
C SER A 8 -2.81 -10.51 -12.49
N LEU A 9 -3.39 -10.06 -11.37
CA LEU A 9 -3.26 -8.69 -10.89
C LEU A 9 -1.78 -8.24 -10.84
N ALA A 10 -0.89 -9.09 -10.33
CA ALA A 10 0.55 -8.83 -10.28
C ALA A 10 1.16 -8.54 -11.67
N HIS A 11 0.76 -9.26 -12.72
CA HIS A 11 1.22 -8.98 -14.09
C HIS A 11 0.76 -7.60 -14.56
N SER A 12 -0.48 -7.24 -14.29
CA SER A 12 -1.02 -5.92 -14.65
C SER A 12 -0.28 -4.78 -13.93
N LEU A 13 -0.02 -4.94 -12.62
CA LEU A 13 0.73 -3.96 -11.83
C LEU A 13 2.18 -3.84 -12.32
N ASN A 14 2.85 -4.96 -12.61
CA ASN A 14 4.21 -4.95 -13.16
C ASN A 14 4.29 -4.30 -14.53
N ALA A 15 3.33 -4.57 -15.41
CA ALA A 15 3.25 -3.93 -16.72
C ALA A 15 3.12 -2.40 -16.56
N GLY A 16 2.27 -1.95 -15.65
CA GLY A 16 2.15 -0.54 -15.27
C GLY A 16 3.47 0.05 -14.75
N LEU A 17 4.14 -0.64 -13.83
CA LEU A 17 5.43 -0.23 -13.26
C LEU A 17 6.53 -0.07 -14.32
N ILE A 18 6.55 -0.97 -15.32
CA ILE A 18 7.50 -0.91 -16.44
C ILE A 18 7.18 0.26 -17.37
N ALA A 19 5.90 0.51 -17.66
CA ALA A 19 5.47 1.57 -18.55
C ALA A 19 5.60 2.98 -17.92
N ALA A 20 5.53 3.08 -16.59
CA ALA A 20 5.59 4.34 -15.87
C ALA A 20 6.96 5.05 -16.01
N LYS A 21 6.93 6.35 -16.28
CA LYS A 21 8.14 7.18 -16.47
C LYS A 21 8.48 8.08 -15.27
N GLY A 22 7.58 8.17 -14.29
CA GLY A 22 7.79 8.97 -13.08
C GLY A 22 8.78 8.32 -12.12
N GLU A 23 9.39 9.14 -11.27
CA GLU A 23 10.21 8.67 -10.15
C GLU A 23 9.35 8.00 -9.07
N CYS A 24 8.11 8.50 -8.91
CA CYS A 24 7.08 7.92 -8.07
C CYS A 24 5.98 7.31 -8.95
N VAL A 25 5.38 6.22 -8.47
CA VAL A 25 4.22 5.55 -9.08
C VAL A 25 3.12 5.40 -8.04
N ALA A 26 1.89 5.72 -8.43
CA ALA A 26 0.72 5.45 -7.61
C ALA A 26 0.01 4.21 -8.15
N PHE A 27 -0.28 3.26 -7.27
CA PHE A 27 -1.20 2.17 -7.55
C PHE A 27 -2.51 2.48 -6.87
N ILE A 28 -3.59 2.46 -7.64
CA ILE A 28 -4.94 2.77 -7.19
C ILE A 28 -5.84 1.69 -7.76
N ASP A 29 -6.43 0.90 -6.87
CA ASP A 29 -7.41 -0.11 -7.21
C ASP A 29 -8.66 0.58 -7.77
N GLN A 30 -9.31 -0.07 -8.73
CA GLN A 30 -10.56 0.44 -9.31
C GLN A 30 -11.69 0.59 -8.28
N HIS A 31 -11.59 -0.11 -7.14
CA HIS A 31 -12.54 -0.02 -6.04
C HIS A 31 -12.17 1.05 -5.00
N CYS A 32 -11.13 1.85 -5.23
CA CYS A 32 -10.76 2.96 -4.36
C CYS A 32 -11.51 4.24 -4.73
N GLU A 33 -12.11 4.88 -3.72
CA GLU A 33 -12.63 6.23 -3.80
C GLU A 33 -11.71 7.16 -2.99
N LEU A 34 -11.06 8.08 -3.70
CA LEU A 34 -10.20 9.10 -3.09
C LEU A 34 -11.09 10.22 -2.55
N ILE A 35 -11.18 10.32 -1.23
CA ILE A 35 -12.07 11.28 -0.55
C ILE A 35 -11.33 12.61 -0.30
N ASP A 36 -10.03 12.52 0.00
CA ASP A 36 -9.18 13.68 0.29
C ASP A 36 -8.57 14.25 -0.99
N THR A 37 -8.62 15.57 -1.17
CA THR A 37 -8.13 16.24 -2.38
C THR A 37 -6.61 16.42 -2.41
N ASN A 38 -5.96 16.43 -1.25
CA ASN A 38 -4.51 16.62 -1.08
C ASN A 38 -3.76 15.30 -0.79
N TRP A 39 -4.38 14.16 -1.16
CA TRP A 39 -3.86 12.84 -0.81
C TRP A 39 -2.44 12.61 -1.35
N ILE A 40 -2.16 13.01 -2.60
CA ILE A 40 -0.86 12.80 -3.24
C ILE A 40 0.22 13.59 -2.50
N GLU A 41 -0.04 14.86 -2.21
CA GLU A 41 0.90 15.77 -1.56
C GLU A 41 1.28 15.27 -0.16
N VAL A 42 0.31 14.76 0.60
CA VAL A 42 0.56 14.19 1.93
C VAL A 42 1.38 12.91 1.82
N LEU A 43 1.04 11.99 0.91
CA LEU A 43 1.81 10.75 0.74
C LEU A 43 3.24 11.03 0.22
N LEU A 44 3.40 11.99 -0.71
CA LEU A 44 4.69 12.42 -1.23
C LEU A 44 5.60 12.97 -0.12
N GLY A 45 5.05 13.77 0.80
CA GLY A 45 5.81 14.33 1.92
C GLY A 45 6.47 13.25 2.79
N TYR A 46 5.85 12.08 2.91
CA TYR A 46 6.43 10.94 3.62
C TYR A 46 7.39 10.10 2.75
N LEU A 47 7.11 9.99 1.44
CA LEU A 47 7.90 9.19 0.51
C LEU A 47 9.28 9.81 0.24
N ASP A 48 9.44 11.12 0.44
CA ASP A 48 10.72 11.84 0.25
C ASP A 48 11.86 11.30 1.13
N ARG A 49 11.54 10.65 2.26
CA ARG A 49 12.54 10.03 3.14
C ARG A 49 13.27 8.89 2.43
N ALA A 50 14.61 8.90 2.46
CA ALA A 50 15.45 7.97 1.68
C ALA A 50 15.07 6.49 1.83
N SER A 51 14.87 6.03 3.07
CA SER A 51 14.54 4.63 3.42
C SER A 51 13.07 4.24 3.20
N VAL A 52 12.18 5.19 2.88
CA VAL A 52 10.76 4.90 2.65
C VAL A 52 10.52 4.59 1.18
N ALA A 53 10.06 3.38 0.88
CA ALA A 53 9.77 2.94 -0.48
C ALA A 53 8.28 3.01 -0.84
N LEU A 54 7.41 2.90 0.15
CA LEU A 54 5.95 2.86 0.01
C LEU A 54 5.30 3.76 1.06
N VAL A 55 4.26 4.50 0.67
CA VAL A 55 3.38 5.21 1.62
C VAL A 55 1.94 4.93 1.23
N ALA A 56 1.16 4.42 2.18
CA ALA A 56 -0.27 4.18 2.00
C ALA A 56 -1.12 5.09 2.90
N PRO A 57 -2.32 5.48 2.44
CA PRO A 57 -3.33 6.08 3.29
C PRO A 57 -3.98 5.04 4.21
N LEU A 58 -4.81 5.50 5.13
CA LEU A 58 -5.75 4.64 5.85
C LEU A 58 -6.84 4.17 4.88
N LEU A 59 -7.03 2.86 4.75
CA LEU A 59 -8.11 2.29 3.96
C LEU A 59 -9.32 2.01 4.84
N LEU A 60 -10.48 2.54 4.45
CA LEU A 60 -11.77 2.24 5.07
C LEU A 60 -12.64 1.42 4.13
N ASP A 61 -13.43 0.51 4.66
CA ASP A 61 -14.44 -0.20 3.89
C ASP A 61 -15.68 0.67 3.60
N GLU A 62 -16.68 0.07 2.97
CA GLU A 62 -17.96 0.72 2.63
C GLU A 62 -18.74 1.23 3.86
N TYR A 63 -18.49 0.66 5.05
CA TYR A 63 -19.14 1.04 6.31
C TYR A 63 -18.33 2.07 7.11
N GLY A 64 -17.19 2.52 6.58
CA GLY A 64 -16.28 3.43 7.27
C GLY A 64 -15.47 2.76 8.39
N VAL A 65 -15.41 1.42 8.39
CA VAL A 65 -14.57 0.64 9.30
C VAL A 65 -13.18 0.48 8.66
N VAL A 66 -12.14 0.43 9.47
CA VAL A 66 -10.78 0.29 8.95
C VAL A 66 -10.63 -1.06 8.24
N HIS A 67 -10.34 -1.01 6.95
CA HIS A 67 -9.95 -2.16 6.16
C HIS A 67 -8.46 -2.46 6.33
N SER A 68 -7.61 -1.42 6.33
CA SER A 68 -6.17 -1.57 6.47
C SER A 68 -5.48 -0.29 6.93
N ALA A 69 -4.73 -0.40 8.02
CA ALA A 69 -3.75 0.60 8.47
C ALA A 69 -2.32 0.06 8.35
N GLY A 70 -2.02 -0.68 7.27
CA GLY A 70 -0.73 -1.37 7.06
C GLY A 70 -0.82 -2.87 7.30
N LEU A 71 0.28 -3.60 7.08
CA LEU A 71 0.36 -5.05 7.15
C LEU A 71 1.29 -5.50 8.28
N SER A 72 1.03 -6.70 8.81
CA SER A 72 1.87 -7.39 9.79
C SER A 72 1.90 -8.89 9.51
N LEU A 73 2.98 -9.57 9.91
CA LEU A 73 3.13 -11.03 9.85
C LEU A 73 3.01 -11.71 11.23
N ASN A 74 2.76 -10.96 12.30
CA ASN A 74 2.78 -11.47 13.67
C ASN A 74 1.42 -11.30 14.36
N PRO A 75 0.72 -12.36 14.79
CA PRO A 75 1.15 -13.76 14.78
C PRO A 75 1.03 -14.46 13.41
N GLU A 76 0.22 -13.92 12.52
CA GLU A 76 0.01 -14.39 11.15
C GLU A 76 -0.16 -13.20 10.19
N PRO A 77 -0.10 -13.39 8.86
CA PRO A 77 -0.33 -12.31 7.89
C PRO A 77 -1.72 -11.66 8.07
N HIS A 78 -1.77 -10.38 8.41
CA HIS A 78 -3.02 -9.64 8.54
C HIS A 78 -2.87 -8.14 8.28
N HIS A 79 -4.01 -7.49 8.05
CA HIS A 79 -4.13 -6.04 7.99
C HIS A 79 -4.25 -5.47 9.41
N ILE A 80 -3.36 -4.54 9.75
CA ILE A 80 -3.37 -3.87 11.05
C ILE A 80 -4.65 -3.02 11.15
N ALA A 81 -5.27 -3.05 12.33
CA ALA A 81 -6.52 -2.34 12.65
C ALA A 81 -7.75 -2.79 11.85
N HIS A 82 -7.69 -3.91 11.12
CA HIS A 82 -8.83 -4.41 10.37
C HIS A 82 -10.03 -4.64 11.30
N GLY A 83 -11.20 -4.08 10.96
CA GLY A 83 -12.41 -4.16 11.78
C GLY A 83 -12.50 -3.12 12.90
N CYS A 84 -11.47 -2.30 13.12
CA CYS A 84 -11.52 -1.20 14.09
C CYS A 84 -12.26 0.03 13.54
N LEU A 85 -12.80 0.85 14.43
CA LEU A 85 -13.29 2.18 14.05
C LEU A 85 -12.11 3.13 13.76
N PRO A 86 -12.26 4.11 12.87
CA PRO A 86 -11.20 5.10 12.60
C PRO A 86 -10.83 5.95 13.82
N THR A 87 -11.71 6.02 14.82
CA THR A 87 -11.49 6.72 16.10
C THR A 87 -10.74 5.88 17.13
N ASP A 88 -10.52 4.59 16.86
CA ASP A 88 -9.69 3.74 17.71
C ASP A 88 -8.23 4.19 17.60
N LEU A 89 -7.65 4.56 18.73
CA LEU A 89 -6.26 4.99 18.80
C LEU A 89 -5.30 3.80 18.70
N GLY A 90 -5.78 2.58 18.92
CA GLY A 90 -4.98 1.37 19.00
C GLY A 90 -4.00 1.37 20.18
N PRO A 91 -3.13 0.34 20.25
CA PRO A 91 -2.13 0.24 21.31
C PRO A 91 -1.25 1.49 21.34
N VAL A 92 -1.26 2.19 22.48
CA VAL A 92 -0.41 3.38 22.73
C VAL A 92 -0.57 4.47 21.66
N GLY A 93 -1.75 4.60 21.04
CA GLY A 93 -2.01 5.65 20.05
C GLY A 93 -1.47 5.39 18.64
N MET A 94 -1.00 4.17 18.36
CA MET A 94 -0.34 3.81 17.12
C MET A 94 -1.18 4.06 15.85
N PHE A 95 -2.52 3.96 15.92
CA PHE A 95 -3.37 4.17 14.73
C PHE A 95 -3.58 5.66 14.40
N ALA A 96 -3.33 6.55 15.36
CA ALA A 96 -3.52 7.99 15.19
C ALA A 96 -2.29 8.71 14.62
N ILE A 97 -1.19 8.00 14.34
CA ILE A 97 0.07 8.60 13.86
C ILE A 97 0.53 7.97 12.55
N ALA A 98 1.22 8.77 11.73
CA ALA A 98 1.99 8.23 10.62
C ALA A 98 3.16 7.40 11.15
N ARG A 99 3.37 6.22 10.58
CA ARG A 99 4.35 5.26 11.12
C ARG A 99 4.90 4.35 10.05
N GLU A 100 6.09 3.84 10.33
CA GLU A 100 6.63 2.69 9.62
C GLU A 100 5.82 1.42 9.93
N CYS A 101 5.76 0.53 8.95
CA CYS A 101 5.05 -0.73 9.03
C CYS A 101 5.81 -1.79 8.24
N PHE A 102 5.52 -3.06 8.51
CA PHE A 102 6.15 -4.16 7.79
C PHE A 102 5.92 -4.02 6.28
N GLY A 103 4.67 -3.78 5.89
CA GLY A 103 4.23 -3.53 4.53
C GLY A 103 2.90 -2.77 4.51
N VAL A 104 2.38 -2.48 3.32
CA VAL A 104 1.08 -1.83 3.13
C VAL A 104 0.31 -2.51 2.01
N SER A 105 -1.02 -2.41 2.05
CA SER A 105 -1.86 -2.85 0.93
C SER A 105 -1.57 -1.99 -0.30
N THR A 106 -1.33 -2.62 -1.45
CA THR A 106 -1.18 -1.90 -2.71
C THR A 106 -2.51 -1.56 -3.39
N ALA A 107 -3.62 -1.64 -2.64
CA ALA A 107 -4.92 -1.15 -3.11
C ALA A 107 -4.91 0.36 -3.33
N CYS A 108 -4.30 1.11 -2.43
CA CYS A 108 -3.92 2.51 -2.68
C CYS A 108 -2.56 2.76 -2.06
N VAL A 109 -1.55 3.04 -2.87
CA VAL A 109 -0.19 3.29 -2.39
C VAL A 109 0.57 4.19 -3.35
N LEU A 110 1.39 5.07 -2.78
CA LEU A 110 2.41 5.80 -3.52
C LEU A 110 3.77 5.16 -3.26
N ALA A 111 4.53 4.89 -4.32
CA ALA A 111 5.76 4.13 -4.26
C ALA A 111 6.90 4.77 -5.05
N LYS A 112 8.14 4.57 -4.60
CA LYS A 112 9.33 4.85 -5.43
C LYS A 112 9.45 3.81 -6.53
N ALA A 113 9.42 4.26 -7.78
CA ALA A 113 9.51 3.36 -8.93
C ALA A 113 10.84 2.61 -8.97
N SER A 114 11.94 3.28 -8.59
CA SER A 114 13.28 2.68 -8.49
C SER A 114 13.35 1.56 -7.46
N ALA A 115 12.75 1.74 -6.28
CA ALA A 115 12.69 0.75 -5.22
C ALA A 115 11.97 -0.52 -5.68
N LEU A 116 10.78 -0.37 -6.27
CA LEU A 116 10.01 -1.51 -6.77
C LEU A 116 10.72 -2.26 -7.90
N ARG A 117 11.37 -1.55 -8.82
CA ARG A 117 12.16 -2.17 -9.89
C ARG A 117 13.38 -2.91 -9.34
N ALA A 118 14.06 -2.34 -8.34
CA ALA A 118 15.24 -2.96 -7.73
C ALA A 118 14.93 -4.30 -7.07
N VAL A 119 13.72 -4.46 -6.52
CA VAL A 119 13.27 -5.71 -5.89
C VAL A 119 12.51 -6.66 -6.83
N GLY A 120 12.44 -6.32 -8.12
CA GLY A 120 11.78 -7.16 -9.14
C GLY A 120 10.26 -7.06 -9.20
N GLY A 121 9.66 -6.07 -8.54
CA GLY A 121 8.21 -5.82 -8.57
C GLY A 121 7.37 -6.88 -7.84
N PHE A 122 6.13 -7.04 -8.30
CA PHE A 122 5.13 -7.92 -7.69
C PHE A 122 5.31 -9.36 -8.16
N SER A 123 5.33 -10.33 -7.25
CA SER A 123 5.42 -11.75 -7.65
C SER A 123 4.07 -12.26 -8.18
N PRO A 124 4.03 -12.88 -9.38
CA PRO A 124 2.81 -13.46 -9.94
C PRO A 124 2.42 -14.80 -9.34
N ASP A 125 3.27 -15.39 -8.50
CA ASP A 125 3.06 -16.72 -7.90
C ASP A 125 2.02 -16.72 -6.78
N TYR A 126 1.62 -15.53 -6.30
CA TYR A 126 0.64 -15.36 -5.24
C TYR A 126 -0.75 -15.01 -5.78
N SER A 127 -1.77 -15.58 -5.15
CA SER A 127 -3.17 -15.23 -5.43
C SER A 127 -3.60 -13.96 -4.69
N GLY A 128 -4.44 -13.15 -5.34
CA GLY A 128 -4.96 -11.92 -4.77
C GLY A 128 -3.85 -10.93 -4.42
N ARG A 129 -4.00 -10.21 -3.31
CA ARG A 129 -3.02 -9.22 -2.82
C ARG A 129 -1.99 -9.79 -1.85
N THR A 130 -1.89 -11.12 -1.75
CA THR A 130 -0.89 -11.78 -0.88
C THR A 130 0.56 -11.42 -1.29
N PHE A 131 0.77 -11.02 -2.56
CA PHE A 131 2.05 -10.49 -3.03
C PHE A 131 2.49 -9.22 -2.29
N ASP A 132 1.60 -8.51 -1.57
CA ASP A 132 1.97 -7.33 -0.78
C ASP A 132 2.92 -7.70 0.37
N TYR A 133 2.75 -8.88 0.96
CA TYR A 133 3.66 -9.40 1.99
C TYR A 133 5.01 -9.82 1.41
N ASP A 134 5.02 -10.45 0.23
CA ASP A 134 6.25 -10.78 -0.49
C ASP A 134 7.03 -9.52 -0.86
N LEU A 135 6.34 -8.50 -1.38
CA LEU A 135 6.94 -7.21 -1.70
C LEU A 135 7.54 -6.55 -0.46
N ALA A 136 6.83 -6.56 0.66
CA ALA A 136 7.32 -6.05 1.93
C ALA A 136 8.60 -6.76 2.40
N CYS A 137 8.64 -8.09 2.33
CA CYS A 137 9.84 -8.88 2.62
C CYS A 137 11.03 -8.46 1.73
N LYS A 138 10.80 -8.36 0.41
CA LYS A 138 11.85 -7.97 -0.53
C LYS A 138 12.37 -6.55 -0.27
N LEU A 139 11.50 -5.60 0.04
CA LEU A 139 11.91 -4.23 0.37
C LEU A 139 12.76 -4.18 1.65
N GLN A 140 12.37 -4.94 2.68
CA GLN A 140 13.13 -5.00 3.93
C GLN A 140 14.53 -5.60 3.75
N GLN A 141 14.70 -6.57 2.85
CA GLN A 141 16.02 -7.11 2.50
C GLN A 141 16.95 -6.08 1.86
N HIS A 142 16.41 -4.94 1.41
CA HIS A 142 17.14 -3.81 0.85
C HIS A 142 17.17 -2.60 1.79
N ASP A 143 16.88 -2.78 3.09
CA ASP A 143 16.79 -1.71 4.10
C ASP A 143 15.76 -0.62 3.74
N LEU A 144 14.71 -1.01 3.01
CA LEU A 144 13.60 -0.15 2.64
C LEU A 144 12.33 -0.54 3.40
N HIS A 145 11.56 0.47 3.80
CA HIS A 145 10.36 0.29 4.61
C HIS A 145 9.13 0.94 3.99
N ALA A 146 7.96 0.50 4.45
CA ALA A 146 6.68 1.10 4.12
C ALA A 146 6.19 1.99 5.26
N MET A 147 5.46 3.05 4.93
CA MET A 147 4.73 3.85 5.89
C MET A 147 3.23 3.83 5.62
N VAL A 148 2.47 3.97 6.70
CA VAL A 148 1.05 4.30 6.64
C VAL A 148 0.83 5.66 7.30
N THR A 149 -0.11 6.45 6.78
CA THR A 149 -0.53 7.70 7.41
C THR A 149 -2.05 7.78 7.56
N PRO A 150 -2.56 8.10 8.77
CA PRO A 150 -4.00 8.35 8.98
C PRO A 150 -4.44 9.74 8.53
N LEU A 151 -3.50 10.59 8.07
CA LEU A 151 -3.82 11.94 7.57
C LEU A 151 -4.54 11.93 6.21
N VAL A 152 -4.52 10.79 5.52
CA VAL A 152 -5.22 10.55 4.27
C VAL A 152 -6.07 9.32 4.43
N THR A 153 -7.33 9.42 4.02
CA THR A 153 -8.28 8.33 4.03
C THR A 153 -8.78 8.02 2.63
N VAL A 154 -8.80 6.74 2.28
CA VAL A 154 -9.35 6.24 1.02
C VAL A 154 -10.39 5.19 1.33
N ARG A 155 -11.57 5.31 0.73
CA ARG A 155 -12.59 4.26 0.83
C ARG A 155 -12.26 3.17 -0.18
N TYR A 156 -12.36 1.92 0.24
CA TYR A 156 -12.06 0.74 -0.54
C TYR A 156 -13.26 -0.20 -0.54
N LEU A 157 -13.85 -0.39 -1.71
CA LEU A 157 -15.06 -1.20 -1.91
C LEU A 157 -14.74 -2.61 -2.42
N GLY A 158 -13.46 -3.01 -2.38
CA GLY A 158 -13.01 -4.34 -2.80
C GLY A 158 -13.09 -5.34 -1.64
N THR A 159 -13.53 -6.57 -1.94
CA THR A 159 -13.60 -7.70 -1.01
C THR A 159 -12.42 -8.64 -1.14
#